data_AF-A0A3R7BDH4-F1
#
_entry.id   AF-A0A3R7BDH4-F1
#
_cell.length_a   1.000
_cell.length_b   1.000
_cell.length_c   1.000
_cell.angle_alpha   90.00
_cell.angle_beta   90.00
_cell.angle_gamma   90.00
#
_symmetry.space_group_name_H-M   'P 1'
#
loop_
_entity.id
_entity.type
_entity.pdbx_description
1 polymer ?
#
loop_
_entity_poly.entity_id
_entity_poly.type
_entity_poly.pdbx_seq_one_letter_code
_entity_poly.pdbx_strand_id
1 'polypeptide(L)' 'MSGRYIWSDMLAADTAACFDTTDKAEWQRWGRRFRDSVLAKLGILEPMAVYKLFRGRAPQTDALLARYGLQ' A
#
# COMPACT_ATOMS: atom_id res chain seq x y z
N MET A 1 6.82 -19.43 -5.81
CA MET A 1 6.32 -18.39 -4.88
C MET A 1 4.82 -18.22 -5.13
N SER A 2 3.97 -18.30 -4.09
CA SER A 2 2.53 -18.16 -4.30
C SER A 2 2.18 -16.73 -4.71
N GLY A 3 1.21 -16.52 -5.60
CA GLY A 3 0.81 -15.17 -6.05
C GLY A 3 0.38 -14.21 -4.94
N ARG A 4 0.13 -14.73 -3.73
CA ARG A 4 -0.19 -13.95 -2.52
C ARG A 4 1.02 -13.19 -1.95
N TYR A 5 2.24 -13.69 -2.15
CA TYR A 5 3.47 -13.03 -1.70
C TYR A 5 3.83 -11.84 -2.59
N ILE A 6 3.78 -12.02 -3.91
CA ILE A 6 4.07 -10.94 -4.88
C ILE A 6 3.12 -9.75 -4.66
N TRP A 7 1.85 -10.05 -4.38
CA TRP A 7 0.86 -9.03 -4.12
C TRP A 7 1.12 -8.26 -2.81
N SER A 8 1.49 -8.97 -1.74
CA SER A 8 1.83 -8.34 -0.45
C SER A 8 3.08 -7.47 -0.56
N ASP A 9 4.12 -7.96 -1.24
CA ASP A 9 5.37 -7.22 -1.43
C ASP A 9 5.18 -5.93 -2.24
N MET A 10 4.31 -5.97 -3.27
CA MET A 10 3.98 -4.76 -4.05
C MET A 10 3.29 -3.70 -3.18
N LEU A 11 2.27 -4.10 -2.41
CA LEU A 11 1.55 -3.16 -1.55
C LEU A 11 2.48 -2.58 -0.48
N ALA A 12 3.40 -3.39 0.05
CA ALA A 12 4.41 -2.95 0.99
C ALA A 12 5.38 -1.94 0.36
N ALA A 13 5.85 -2.19 -0.87
CA ALA A 13 6.76 -1.28 -1.58
C ALA A 13 6.12 0.09 -1.88
N ASP A 14 4.89 0.12 -2.38
CA ASP A 14 4.18 1.38 -2.64
C ASP A 14 3.78 2.10 -1.34
N THR A 15 3.55 1.36 -0.26
CA THR A 15 3.33 1.96 1.08
C THR A 15 4.62 2.59 1.62
N ALA A 16 5.76 1.90 1.50
CA ALA A 16 7.06 2.41 1.93
C ALA A 16 7.45 3.69 1.16
N ALA A 17 7.18 3.73 -0.16
CA ALA A 17 7.45 4.90 -0.99
C ALA A 17 6.72 6.18 -0.52
N CYS A 18 5.60 6.07 0.19
CA CYS A 18 4.91 7.23 0.77
C CYS A 18 5.74 7.95 1.84
N PHE A 19 6.70 7.27 2.46
CA PHE A 19 7.56 7.84 3.49
C PHE A 19 8.87 8.41 2.93
N ASP A 20 9.10 8.30 1.62
CA ASP A 20 10.25 8.90 0.93
C ASP A 20 9.98 10.37 0.62
N THR A 21 9.92 11.18 1.68
CA THR A 21 9.72 12.63 1.61
C THR A 21 10.66 13.33 2.58
N THR A 22 11.21 14.47 2.16
CA THR A 22 12.05 15.34 3.00
C THR A 22 11.22 16.34 3.82
N ASP A 23 9.91 16.46 3.54
CA ASP A 23 8.99 17.30 4.30
C ASP A 23 8.50 16.55 5.55
N LYS A 24 8.89 17.06 6.72
CA LYS A 24 8.46 16.52 8.03
C LYS A 24 6.94 16.52 8.20
N ALA A 25 6.23 17.54 7.70
CA ALA A 25 4.78 17.62 7.81
C ALA A 25 4.09 16.55 6.95
N GLU A 26 4.63 16.29 5.76
CA GLU A 26 4.16 15.21 4.90
C GLU A 26 4.44 13.84 5.51
N TRP A 27 5.66 13.61 6.01
CA TRP A 27 6.03 12.37 6.70
C TRP A 27 5.09 12.08 7.88
N GLN A 28 4.80 13.10 8.70
CA GLN A 28 3.85 12.97 9.81
C GLN A 28 2.41 12.70 9.34
N ARG A 29 2.00 13.28 8.21
CA ARG A 29 0.68 13.02 7.61
C ARG A 29 0.56 11.56 7.19
N TRP A 30 1.58 11.00 6.56
CA TRP A 30 1.64 9.58 6.22
C TRP A 30 1.65 8.69 7.46
N GLY A 31 2.42 9.05 8.49
CA GLY A 31 2.43 8.32 9.77
C GLY A 31 1.05 8.26 10.44
N ARG A 32 0.34 9.39 10.53
CA ARG A 32 -1.04 9.42 11.07
C ARG A 32 -1.97 8.55 10.24
N ARG A 33 -1.90 8.68 8.92
CA ARG A 33 -2.75 7.92 8.01
C ARG A 33 -2.49 6.42 8.10
N PHE A 34 -1.23 5.99 8.21
CA PHE A 34 -0.83 4.60 8.38
C PHE A 34 -1.36 4.01 9.70
N ARG A 35 -1.24 4.77 10.80
CA ARG A 35 -1.82 4.40 12.10
C ARG A 35 -3.33 4.19 12.01
N ASP A 36 -4.06 5.15 11.44
CA ASP A 36 -5.52 5.18 11.44
C ASP A 36 -6.15 4.19 10.43
N SER A 37 -5.34 3.63 9.52
CA SER A 37 -5.76 2.65 8.52
C SER A 37 -5.10 1.28 8.75
N VAL A 38 -3.84 1.11 8.36
CA VAL A 38 -3.14 -0.17 8.39
C VAL A 38 -3.08 -0.73 9.80
N LEU A 39 -2.52 0.00 10.77
CA LEU A 39 -2.37 -0.53 12.12
C LEU A 39 -3.70 -0.70 12.85
N ALA A 40 -4.66 0.19 12.61
CA ALA A 40 -5.96 0.14 13.29
C ALA A 40 -6.96 -0.84 12.67
N LYS A 41 -6.83 -1.20 11.39
CA LYS A 41 -7.89 -1.90 10.63
C LYS A 41 -7.43 -3.15 9.89
N LEU A 42 -6.13 -3.37 9.71
CA LEU A 42 -5.65 -4.63 9.12
C LEU A 42 -5.96 -5.80 10.06
N GLY A 43 -6.61 -6.84 9.54
CA GLY A 43 -7.13 -7.96 10.33
C GLY A 43 -8.60 -7.80 10.78
N ILE A 44 -9.16 -6.60 10.64
CA ILE A 44 -10.60 -6.34 10.83
C ILE A 44 -11.27 -6.17 9.45
N LEU A 45 -10.64 -5.41 8.56
CA LEU A 45 -11.10 -5.20 7.20
C LEU A 45 -10.25 -5.99 6.20
N GLU A 46 -10.82 -6.26 5.03
CA GLU A 46 -10.11 -6.85 3.90
C GLU A 46 -8.87 -6.02 3.53
N PRO A 47 -7.71 -6.66 3.26
CA PRO A 47 -6.45 -5.95 3.01
C PRO A 47 -6.54 -4.87 1.93
N MET A 48 -7.33 -5.13 0.88
CA MET A 48 -7.50 -4.18 -0.21
C MET A 48 -8.32 -2.94 0.19
N ALA A 49 -9.28 -3.10 1.10
CA ALA A 49 -10.02 -1.98 1.67
C ALA A 49 -9.11 -1.13 2.56
N VAL A 50 -8.29 -1.77 3.39
CA VAL A 50 -7.29 -1.10 4.25
C VAL A 50 -6.27 -0.33 3.41
N TYR A 51 -5.75 -0.93 2.35
CA TYR A 51 -4.82 -0.28 1.44
C TYR A 51 -5.44 0.94 0.76
N LYS A 52 -6.69 0.85 0.28
CA LYS A 52 -7.40 2.01 -0.29
C LYS A 52 -7.61 3.13 0.73
N LEU A 53 -7.92 2.79 1.99
CA LEU A 53 -8.02 3.77 3.06
C LEU A 53 -6.67 4.48 3.29
N PHE A 54 -5.58 3.72 3.31
CA PHE A 54 -4.23 4.27 3.46
C PHE A 54 -3.79 5.12 2.27
N ARG A 55 -3.83 4.59 1.04
CA ARG A 55 -3.30 5.27 -0.15
C ARG A 55 -4.24 6.28 -0.78
N GLY A 56 -5.53 6.18 -0.50
CA GLY A 56 -6.57 6.99 -1.16
C GLY A 56 -6.89 6.52 -2.59
N ARG A 57 -6.23 5.47 -3.08
CA ARG A 57 -6.45 4.89 -4.40
C ARG A 57 -6.34 3.37 -4.37
N ALA A 58 -6.89 2.71 -5.39
CA ALA A 58 -6.60 1.32 -5.66
C ALA A 58 -5.12 1.14 -6.05
N PRO A 59 -4.54 -0.06 -5.87
CA PRO A 59 -3.21 -0.35 -6.40
C PRO A 59 -3.26 -0.27 -7.94
N GLN A 60 -2.22 0.27 -8.55
CA GLN A 60 -2.11 0.34 -10.00
C GLN A 60 -1.66 -1.04 -10.52
N THR A 61 -2.61 -1.95 -10.71
CA THR A 61 -2.42 -3.33 -11.19
C THR A 61 -1.79 -3.40 -12.57
N ASP A 62 -2.06 -2.41 -13.41
CA ASP A 62 -1.82 -2.51 -14.86
C ASP A 62 -0.32 -2.49 -15.18
N ALA A 63 0.44 -1.66 -14.44
CA ALA A 63 1.89 -1.64 -14.51
C ALA A 63 2.53 -2.94 -14.00
N LEU A 64 1.84 -3.67 -13.12
CA LEU A 64 2.32 -4.92 -12.53
C LEU A 64 2.07 -6.11 -13.46
N LEU A 65 0.86 -6.24 -14.03
CA LEU A 65 0.51 -7.32 -14.96
C LEU A 65 1.44 -7.32 -16.18
N ALA A 66 1.76 -6.13 -16.71
CA ALA A 66 2.74 -5.96 -17.78
C ALA A 66 4.16 -6.44 -17.39
N ARG A 67 4.57 -6.21 -16.13
CA ARG A 67 5.91 -6.54 -15.64
C ARG A 67 6.10 -8.03 -15.32
N TYR A 68 5.01 -8.76 -15.07
CA TYR A 68 5.02 -10.22 -14.87
C TYR A 68 4.53 -11.02 -16.09
N GLY A 69 4.25 -10.35 -17.22
CA GLY A 69 3.80 -11.01 -18.45
C GLY A 69 2.41 -11.66 -18.34
N LEU A 70 1.55 -11.13 -17.46
CA LEU A 70 0.21 -11.69 -17.15
C LEU A 70 -0.92 -10.84 -17.78
N GLN A 71 -0.73 -10.37 -19.01
CA GLN A 71 -1.79 -9.70 -19.77
C GLN A 71 -2.74 -10.70 -20.45
#